data_AF-T1BPL3-F1
#
_entry.id   AF-T1BPL3-F1
#
_cell.length_a   1.000
_cell.length_b   1.000
_cell.length_c   1.000
_cell.angle_alpha   90.00
_cell.angle_beta   90.00
_cell.angle_gamma   90.00
#
_symmetry.space_group_name_H-M   'P 1'
#
loop_
_entity.id
_entity.type
_entity.pdbx_description
1 polymer ?
#
loop_
_entity_poly.entity_id
_entity_poly.type
_entity_poly.pdbx_seq_one_letter_code
_entity_poly.pdbx_strand_id
1 'polypeptide(L)'
;MQRFHVHVAVESRAASVRFCSRLFAAEPTVLKADDAKWMLEDPRVNFAISQRGAASGIDHLGIQVESRVELADVEARLERAGRLALQAGGGLLLLRRE
;
A
#
# COMPACT_ATOMS: atom_id res chain seq x y z
N MET A 1 -13.99 -0.39 7.26
CA MET A 1 -13.89 0.76 6.29
C MET A 1 -12.67 0.55 5.39
N GLN A 2 -12.78 0.80 4.07
CA GLN A 2 -11.69 0.59 3.09
C GLN A 2 -10.60 1.66 3.14
N ARG A 3 -9.33 1.27 2.96
CA ARG A 3 -8.16 2.17 3.01
C ARG A 3 -7.33 2.03 1.73
N PHE A 4 -6.90 3.15 1.14
CA PHE A 4 -6.06 3.09 -0.05
C PHE A 4 -4.67 2.60 0.34
N HIS A 5 -4.12 1.67 -0.43
CA HIS A 5 -2.80 1.12 -0.21
C HIS A 5 -1.85 1.55 -1.33
N VAL A 6 -0.66 1.99 -0.92
CA VAL A 6 0.42 2.35 -1.83
C VAL A 6 1.68 1.67 -1.32
N HIS A 7 2.34 0.90 -2.18
CA HIS A 7 3.68 0.39 -1.93
C HIS A 7 4.65 1.04 -2.91
N VAL A 8 5.71 1.66 -2.38
CA VAL A 8 6.77 2.29 -3.16
C VAL A 8 8.11 1.59 -2.93
N ALA A 9 8.75 1.12 -3.99
CA ALA A 9 10.15 0.69 -3.93
C ALA A 9 11.04 1.93 -3.87
N VAL A 10 11.98 1.96 -2.92
CA VAL A 10 12.86 3.12 -2.68
C VAL A 10 14.33 2.74 -2.74
N GLU A 11 15.16 3.69 -3.17
CA GLU A 11 16.63 3.51 -3.25
C GLU A 11 17.29 3.53 -1.87
N SER A 12 16.80 4.39 -0.96
CA SER A 12 17.30 4.51 0.40
C SER A 12 16.16 4.56 1.40
N ARG A 13 15.94 3.44 2.08
CA ARG A 13 14.94 3.33 3.16
C ARG A 13 15.15 4.38 4.24
N ALA A 14 16.39 4.59 4.67
CA ALA A 14 16.68 5.54 5.75
C ALA A 14 16.31 6.99 5.37
N ALA A 15 16.60 7.40 4.12
CA ALA A 15 16.20 8.71 3.63
C ALA A 15 14.68 8.84 3.49
N SER A 16 14.04 7.82 2.93
CA SER A 16 12.59 7.78 2.74
C SER A 16 11.81 7.76 4.05
N VAL A 17 12.26 7.02 5.07
CA VAL A 17 11.64 7.06 6.42
C VAL A 17 11.68 8.47 6.98
N ARG A 18 12.83 9.16 6.94
CA ARG A 18 12.94 10.54 7.44
C ARG A 18 12.01 11.50 6.68
N PHE A 19 11.93 11.35 5.36
CA PHE A 19 11.06 12.17 4.52
C PHE A 19 9.59 11.93 4.84
N CYS A 20 9.14 10.67 4.80
CA CYS A 20 7.76 10.29 5.05
C CYS A 20 7.31 10.64 6.47
N SER A 21 8.13 10.40 7.50
CA SER A 21 7.75 10.75 8.87
C SER A 21 7.50 12.26 9.03
N ARG A 22 8.26 13.10 8.32
CA ARG A 22 8.04 14.56 8.29
C ARG A 22 6.82 14.94 7.48
N LEU A 23 6.68 14.38 6.28
CA LEU A 23 5.55 14.66 5.38
C LEU A 23 4.21 14.30 6.03
N PHE A 24 4.14 13.15 6.68
CA PHE A 24 2.93 12.65 7.32
C PHE A 24 2.74 13.14 8.75
N ALA A 25 3.72 13.86 9.31
CA ALA A 25 3.77 14.23 10.71
C ALA A 25 3.51 13.02 11.65
N ALA A 26 3.99 11.83 11.27
CA ALA A 26 3.71 10.58 11.94
C ALA A 26 4.85 9.57 11.74
N GLU A 27 5.19 8.83 12.80
CA GLU A 27 6.15 7.73 12.69
C GLU A 27 5.53 6.47 12.06
N PRO A 28 6.35 5.60 11.44
CA PRO A 28 5.83 4.38 10.85
C PRO A 28 5.32 3.43 11.93
N THR A 29 4.13 2.88 11.70
CA THR A 29 3.53 1.82 12.52
C THR A 29 4.25 0.48 12.42
N VAL A 30 5.02 0.27 11.35
CA VAL A 30 5.90 -0.90 11.19
C VAL A 30 7.24 -0.41 10.67
N LEU A 31 8.32 -0.86 11.30
CA LEU A 31 9.69 -0.52 10.92
C LEU A 31 10.55 -1.79 10.97
N LYS A 32 10.85 -2.38 9.81
CA LYS A 32 11.69 -3.59 9.65
C LYS A 32 12.93 -3.29 8.83
N ALA A 33 13.93 -4.18 8.80
CA ALA A 33 15.22 -3.93 8.13
C ALA A 33 15.09 -3.44 6.68
N ASP A 34 14.12 -3.99 5.94
CA ASP A 34 13.89 -3.80 4.51
C ASP A 34 12.57 -3.07 4.19
N ASP A 35 11.76 -2.74 5.20
CA ASP A 35 10.38 -2.27 5.03
C ASP A 35 9.99 -1.21 6.08
N ALA A 36 9.11 -0.28 5.72
CA ALA A 36 8.47 0.63 6.64
C ALA A 36 7.04 0.95 6.20
N LYS A 37 6.12 1.10 7.16
CA LYS A 37 4.68 1.28 6.89
C LYS A 37 4.02 2.31 7.80
N TRP A 38 3.20 3.19 7.23
CA TRP A 38 2.34 4.13 7.93
C TRP A 38 0.87 3.78 7.74
N MET A 39 0.11 3.85 8.84
CA MET A 39 -1.34 3.74 8.83
C MET A 39 -1.92 5.13 9.14
N LEU A 40 -2.16 5.92 8.10
CA LEU A 40 -2.63 7.30 8.21
C LEU A 40 -4.15 7.34 8.17
N GLU A 41 -4.78 8.14 9.02
CA GLU A 41 -6.24 8.34 8.99
C GLU A 41 -6.69 9.52 8.12
N ASP A 42 -5.87 10.57 8.00
CA ASP A 42 -6.12 11.72 7.14
C ASP A 42 -4.82 12.16 6.43
N PRO A 43 -4.66 11.86 5.12
CA PRO A 43 -5.55 11.07 4.28
C PRO A 43 -5.57 9.59 4.71
N ARG A 44 -6.68 8.89 4.43
CA ARG A 44 -6.87 7.49 4.84
C ARG A 44 -6.06 6.51 3.97
N VAL A 45 -4.78 6.32 4.31
CA VAL A 45 -3.80 5.58 3.49
C VAL A 45 -2.99 4.58 4.32
N ASN A 46 -2.78 3.39 3.78
CA ASN A 46 -1.72 2.46 4.19
C ASN A 46 -0.55 2.67 3.22
N PHE A 47 0.46 3.41 3.66
CA PHE A 47 1.63 3.74 2.84
C PHE A 47 2.79 2.86 3.26
N ALA A 48 3.36 2.10 2.33
CA ALA A 48 4.49 1.22 2.56
C ALA A 48 5.67 1.57 1.63
N ILE A 49 6.87 1.42 2.16
CA ILE A 49 8.12 1.53 1.38
C ILE A 49 8.99 0.32 1.63
N SER A 50 9.68 -0.15 0.59
CA SER A 50 10.68 -1.22 0.73
C SER A 50 11.93 -0.95 -0.08
N GLN A 51 13.06 -1.50 0.38
CA GLN A 51 14.34 -1.47 -0.34
C GLN A 51 14.76 -2.91 -0.62
N ARG A 52 14.18 -3.52 -1.66
CA ARG A 52 14.35 -4.94 -2.01
C ARG A 52 14.98 -5.18 -3.38
N GLY A 53 15.68 -4.17 -3.92
CA GLY A 53 16.36 -4.26 -5.22
C GLY A 53 15.46 -4.11 -6.45
N ALA A 54 14.16 -3.84 -6.27
CA ALA A 54 13.28 -3.41 -7.34
C ALA A 54 13.63 -1.99 -7.80
N ALA A 55 13.26 -1.64 -9.05
CA ALA A 55 13.41 -0.28 -9.55
C ALA A 55 12.62 0.71 -8.66
N SER A 56 13.20 1.87 -8.39
CA SER A 56 12.53 2.89 -7.58
C SER A 56 11.25 3.39 -8.25
N GLY A 57 10.18 3.52 -7.47
CA GLY A 57 8.87 3.90 -7.98
C GLY A 57 7.72 3.14 -7.34
N ILE A 58 6.52 3.31 -7.91
CA ILE A 58 5.33 2.57 -7.47
C ILE A 58 5.55 1.09 -7.77
N ASP A 59 5.58 0.28 -6.72
CA ASP A 59 5.64 -1.18 -6.82
C ASP A 59 4.24 -1.72 -7.10
N HIS A 60 3.27 -1.37 -6.25
CA HIS A 60 1.86 -1.70 -6.48
C HIS A 60 0.90 -0.77 -5.72
N LEU A 61 -0.38 -0.87 -6.08
CA LEU A 61 -1.48 -0.13 -5.48
C LEU A 61 -2.54 -1.13 -4.98
N GLY A 62 -3.38 -0.71 -4.05
CA GLY A 62 -4.38 -1.62 -3.49
C GLY A 62 -5.52 -0.95 -2.75
N ILE A 63 -6.52 -1.77 -2.41
CA ILE A 63 -7.53 -1.42 -1.41
C ILE A 63 -7.37 -2.40 -0.26
N GLN A 64 -7.03 -1.86 0.91
CA GLN A 64 -7.02 -2.63 2.14
C GLN A 64 -8.43 -2.72 2.71
N VAL A 65 -8.83 -3.93 3.08
CA VAL A 65 -10.07 -4.24 3.79
C VAL A 65 -9.79 -4.82 5.17
N GLU A 66 -10.77 -4.71 6.06
CA GLU A 66 -10.64 -5.10 7.46
C GLU A 66 -11.24 -6.49 7.73
N SER A 67 -12.09 -7.00 6.83
CA SER A 67 -12.74 -8.30 7.01
C SER A 67 -12.87 -9.11 5.72
N ARG A 68 -13.13 -10.42 5.86
CA ARG A 68 -13.43 -11.30 4.72
C ARG A 68 -14.73 -10.93 4.02
N VAL A 69 -15.71 -10.39 4.76
CA VAL A 69 -16.97 -9.92 4.19
C VAL A 69 -16.71 -8.71 3.29
N GLU A 70 -15.96 -7.72 3.78
CA GLU A 70 -15.56 -6.57 2.96
C GLU A 70 -14.73 -6.99 1.73
N LEU A 71 -13.87 -8.01 1.86
CA LEU A 71 -13.11 -8.55 0.73
C LEU A 71 -14.05 -9.11 -0.35
N ALA A 72 -14.97 -10.00 0.03
CA ALA A 72 -15.94 -10.59 -0.89
C ALA A 72 -16.79 -9.50 -1.58
N ASP A 73 -17.16 -8.43 -0.86
CA ASP A 73 -17.89 -7.31 -1.42
C ASP A 73 -17.06 -6.50 -2.45
N VAL A 74 -15.75 -6.35 -2.23
CA VAL A 74 -14.84 -5.73 -3.21
C VAL A 74 -14.65 -6.64 -4.42
N GLU A 75 -14.45 -7.94 -4.22
CA GLU A 75 -14.29 -8.94 -5.29
C GLU A 75 -15.53 -9.00 -6.17
N ALA A 76 -16.73 -9.07 -5.57
CA ALA A 76 -17.98 -9.06 -6.32
C ALA A 76 -18.18 -7.76 -7.13
N ARG A 77 -17.71 -6.61 -6.61
CA ARG A 77 -17.72 -5.35 -7.36
C ARG A 77 -16.73 -5.37 -8.52
N LEU A 78 -15.54 -5.94 -8.32
CA LEU A 78 -14.53 -6.07 -9.36
C LEU A 78 -15.01 -6.98 -10.51
N GLU A 79 -15.61 -8.12 -10.18
CA GLU A 79 -16.24 -9.02 -11.16
C GLU A 79 -17.32 -8.31 -11.98
N ARG A 80 -18.22 -7.57 -11.32
CA ARG A 80 -19.28 -6.79 -11.99
C ARG A 80 -18.74 -5.65 -12.85
N ALA A 81 -17.64 -5.03 -12.45
CA ALA A 81 -16.99 -3.97 -13.22
C ALA A 81 -16.31 -4.50 -14.50
N GLY A 82 -16.11 -5.81 -14.60
CA GLY A 82 -15.30 -6.43 -15.64
C GLY A 82 -13.81 -6.35 -15.32
N ARG A 83 -13.05 -7.36 -15.77
CA ARG A 83 -11.61 -7.42 -15.53
C ARG A 83 -10.90 -6.34 -16.36
N LEU A 84 -10.53 -5.23 -15.73
CA LEU A 84 -9.59 -4.29 -16.33
C LEU A 84 -8.24 -4.99 -16.47
N ALA A 85 -7.80 -5.25 -17.69
CA ALA A 85 -6.46 -5.76 -17.95
C ALA A 85 -5.43 -4.63 -17.79
N LEU A 86 -5.10 -4.27 -16.55
CA LEU A 86 -3.95 -3.42 -16.27
C LEU A 86 -2.69 -4.27 -16.48
N GLN A 87 -2.19 -4.29 -17.72
CA GLN A 87 -0.85 -4.79 -17.99
C GLN A 87 0.18 -3.71 -17.66
N ALA A 88 0.85 -3.85 -16.51
CA ALA A 88 2.26 -3.53 -16.26
C ALA A 88 2.47 -3.33 -14.75
N GLY A 89 3.22 -4.23 -14.11
CA GLY A 89 3.97 -3.99 -12.87
C GLY A 89 3.19 -3.75 -11.57
N GLY A 90 2.16 -2.91 -11.56
CA GLY A 90 1.35 -2.55 -10.40
C GLY A 90 -0.07 -3.04 -10.54
N GLY A 91 -0.32 -4.29 -10.11
CA GLY A 91 -1.68 -4.80 -9.97
C GLY A 91 -2.41 -4.11 -8.82
N LEU A 92 -3.73 -3.96 -8.94
CA LEU A 92 -4.58 -3.63 -7.79
C LEU A 92 -4.60 -4.85 -6.85
N LEU A 93 -3.89 -4.76 -5.74
CA LEU A 93 -3.88 -5.80 -4.72
C LEU A 93 -4.99 -5.55 -3.70
N LEU A 94 -5.83 -6.56 -3.49
CA LEU A 94 -6.75 -6.60 -2.36
C LEU A 94 -5.98 -7.17 -1.17
N LEU A 95 -5.57 -6.27 -0.27
CA LEU A 95 -4.81 -6.65 0.91
C LEU A 95 -5.75 -6.82 2.09
N ARG A 96 -5.77 -8.03 2.65
CA ARG A 96 -6.36 -8.26 3.96
C ARG A 96 -5.35 -7.83 5.02
N ARG A 97 -5.81 -7.15 6.06
CA ARG A 97 -5.01 -6.99 7.29
C ARG A 97 -4.83 -8.38 7.91
N GLU A 98 -3.59 -8.88 7.98
CA GLU A 98 -3.25 -9.96 8.91
C GLU A 98 -3.40 -9.48 10.35
#